data_AF-A0A1H6E942-F1
#
_entry.id   AF-A0A1H6E942-F1
#
_cell.length_a   1.000
_cell.length_b   1.000
_cell.length_c   1.000
_cell.angle_alpha   90.00
_cell.angle_beta   90.00
_cell.angle_gamma   90.00
#
_symmetry.space_group_name_H-M   'P 1'
#
loop_
_entity.id
_entity.type
_entity.pdbx_description
1 polymer ?
#
loop_
_entity_poly.entity_id
_entity_poly.type
_entity_poly.pdbx_seq_one_letter_code
_entity_poly.pdbx_strand_id
1 'polypeptide(L)'
;MPTSSQPFTTFISDEQLRIMERLRWHGEALLLLVNLSLTRPDANGRLLTGTGTLNAMVQPGDWFRELERVDAASYVELLVPVTEDHARATAVRRIRDARGMLREGKNEPAIVSARAALEQVKNTPEVKALSKSAKAKNSRDRTQDERWAMVVEDVYSLACGAAHDDETTESFVYSRQDAEVIIVAIAGLVARYGA
;
A
#
# COMPACT_ATOMS: atom_id res chain seq x y z
N MET A 1 1.90 -13.86 -21.63
CA MET A 1 0.50 -13.94 -21.15
C MET A 1 0.28 -12.82 -20.15
N PRO A 2 -0.75 -11.98 -20.29
CA PRO A 2 -1.04 -10.93 -19.32
C PRO A 2 -1.46 -11.56 -17.99
N THR A 3 -0.83 -11.16 -16.88
CA THR A 3 -1.12 -11.69 -15.54
C THR A 3 -1.92 -10.67 -14.75
N SER A 4 -3.24 -10.79 -14.78
CA SER A 4 -4.13 -9.90 -14.01
C SER A 4 -3.78 -9.92 -12.52
N SER A 5 -3.49 -8.76 -11.96
CA SER A 5 -3.55 -8.55 -10.51
C SER A 5 -5.00 -8.29 -10.09
N GLN A 6 -5.55 -9.13 -9.23
CA GLN A 6 -6.78 -8.79 -8.51
C GLN A 6 -6.42 -8.55 -7.04
N PRO A 7 -6.52 -7.30 -6.55
CA PRO A 7 -6.46 -7.07 -5.12
C PRO A 7 -7.67 -7.75 -4.48
N PHE A 8 -7.41 -8.67 -3.56
CA PHE A 8 -8.46 -9.17 -2.68
C PHE A 8 -8.60 -8.19 -1.52
N THR A 9 -9.58 -7.29 -1.65
CA THR A 9 -9.99 -6.43 -0.56
C THR A 9 -11.07 -7.15 0.23
N THR A 10 -10.80 -7.39 1.51
CA THR A 10 -11.82 -7.77 2.48
C THR A 10 -11.98 -6.65 3.49
N PHE A 11 -13.19 -6.44 3.97
CA PHE A 11 -13.48 -5.46 5.01
C PHE A 11 -13.94 -6.19 6.26
N ILE A 12 -13.53 -5.69 7.41
CA ILE A 12 -14.16 -6.01 8.69
C ILE A 12 -15.08 -4.84 8.98
N SER A 13 -16.39 -5.08 9.10
CA SER A 13 -17.34 -4.01 9.40
C SER A 13 -17.19 -3.51 10.84
N ASP A 14 -17.66 -2.29 11.11
CA ASP A 14 -17.73 -1.74 12.47
C ASP A 14 -18.50 -2.67 13.41
N GLU A 15 -19.54 -3.33 12.90
CA GLU A 15 -20.31 -4.33 13.65
C GLU A 15 -19.44 -5.54 14.01
N GLN A 16 -18.67 -6.07 13.08
CA GLN A 16 -17.74 -7.18 13.31
C GLN A 16 -16.63 -6.80 14.30
N LEU A 17 -16.08 -5.58 14.21
CA LEU A 17 -15.10 -5.07 15.18
C LEU A 17 -15.69 -4.94 16.59
N ARG A 18 -16.91 -4.43 16.71
CA ARG A 18 -17.63 -4.35 17.99
C ARG A 18 -17.96 -5.73 18.56
N ILE A 19 -18.28 -6.71 17.70
CA ILE A 19 -18.44 -8.11 18.12
C ILE A 19 -17.11 -8.67 18.62
N MET A 20 -16.02 -8.45 17.90
CA MET A 20 -14.68 -8.90 18.32
C MET A 20 -14.27 -8.30 19.67
N GLU A 21 -14.54 -7.01 19.92
CA GLU A 21 -14.26 -6.39 21.22
C GLU A 21 -15.16 -6.95 22.33
N ARG A 22 -16.44 -7.21 22.06
CA ARG A 22 -17.32 -7.89 23.03
C ARG A 22 -16.84 -9.30 23.36
N LEU A 23 -16.24 -10.01 22.39
CA LEU A 23 -15.69 -11.34 22.56
C LEU A 23 -14.29 -11.33 23.20
N ARG A 24 -13.59 -10.18 23.18
CA ARG A 24 -12.28 -9.96 23.79
C ARG A 24 -12.41 -9.82 25.30
N TRP A 25 -12.79 -10.92 25.95
CA TRP A 25 -12.93 -11.01 27.39
C TRP A 25 -11.59 -10.61 28.06
N HIS A 26 -11.62 -9.67 29.01
CA HIS A 26 -10.47 -9.14 29.75
C HIS A 26 -9.35 -8.44 28.96
N GLY A 27 -9.58 -8.01 27.71
CA GLY A 27 -8.64 -7.14 26.99
C GLY A 27 -7.38 -7.83 26.48
N GLU A 28 -7.43 -9.14 26.28
CA GLU A 28 -6.33 -9.96 25.75
C GLU A 28 -5.91 -9.56 24.32
N ALA A 29 -4.73 -10.06 23.90
CA ALA A 29 -4.25 -9.89 22.53
C ALA A 29 -5.13 -10.67 21.55
N LEU A 30 -5.38 -10.09 20.37
CA LEU A 30 -6.16 -10.77 19.33
C LEU A 30 -5.22 -11.44 18.34
N LEU A 31 -5.45 -12.72 18.08
CA LEU A 31 -4.83 -13.42 16.96
C LEU A 31 -5.78 -13.41 15.77
N LEU A 32 -5.45 -12.61 14.76
CA LEU A 32 -6.15 -12.63 13.47
C LEU A 32 -5.57 -13.76 12.62
N LEU A 33 -6.40 -14.75 12.33
CA LEU A 33 -6.11 -15.84 11.40
C LEU A 33 -6.83 -15.56 10.08
N VAL A 34 -6.08 -15.19 9.05
CA VAL A 34 -6.63 -15.00 7.71
C VAL A 34 -6.29 -16.24 6.89
N ASN A 35 -7.30 -17.07 6.62
CA ASN A 35 -7.17 -18.20 5.72
C ASN A 35 -7.53 -17.75 4.31
N LEU A 36 -6.55 -17.74 3.42
CA LEU A 36 -6.74 -17.41 2.02
C LEU A 36 -6.68 -18.70 1.19
N SER A 37 -7.72 -18.94 0.41
CA SER A 37 -7.74 -19.96 -0.62
C SER A 37 -7.85 -19.27 -1.98
N LEU A 38 -6.80 -19.39 -2.79
CA LEU A 38 -6.77 -18.85 -4.14
C LEU A 38 -6.88 -20.01 -5.14
N THR A 39 -7.82 -19.90 -6.07
CA THR A 39 -7.93 -20.82 -7.21
C THR A 39 -7.73 -20.03 -8.49
N ARG A 40 -6.75 -20.41 -9.31
CA ARG A 40 -6.47 -19.79 -10.61
C ARG A 40 -6.25 -20.84 -11.70
N PRO A 41 -6.80 -20.68 -12.91
CA PRO A 41 -6.43 -21.51 -14.05
C PRO A 41 -5.01 -21.20 -14.56
N ASP A 42 -4.21 -22.24 -14.81
CA ASP A 42 -2.90 -22.14 -15.48
C ASP A 42 -3.04 -21.98 -17.01
N ALA A 43 -1.90 -21.84 -17.70
CA ALA A 43 -1.85 -21.66 -19.15
C ALA A 43 -2.47 -22.83 -19.95
N ASN A 44 -2.67 -23.99 -19.32
CA ASN A 44 -3.25 -25.19 -19.92
C ASN A 44 -4.69 -25.43 -19.43
N GLY A 45 -5.29 -24.48 -18.72
CA GLY A 45 -6.65 -24.59 -18.17
C GLY A 45 -6.76 -25.45 -16.92
N ARG A 46 -5.65 -25.87 -16.29
CA ARG A 46 -5.67 -26.62 -15.04
C ARG A 46 -5.80 -25.67 -13.86
N LEU A 47 -6.72 -25.97 -12.94
CA LEU A 47 -6.89 -25.17 -11.73
C LEU A 47 -5.72 -25.40 -10.77
N LEU A 48 -4.98 -24.34 -10.48
CA LEU A 48 -4.01 -24.26 -9.41
C LEU A 48 -4.71 -23.70 -8.18
N THR A 49 -4.71 -24.49 -7.10
CA THR A 49 -5.25 -24.08 -5.81
C THR A 49 -4.09 -23.87 -4.85
N GLY A 50 -3.96 -22.65 -4.33
CA GLY A 50 -3.04 -22.30 -3.26
C GLY A 50 -3.82 -21.97 -1.99
N THR A 51 -3.44 -22.56 -0.86
CA THR A 51 -3.96 -22.16 0.45
C THR A 51 -2.84 -21.55 1.27
N GLY A 52 -3.16 -20.55 2.08
CA GLY A 52 -2.21 -19.90 2.97
C GLY A 52 -2.89 -19.29 4.18
N THR A 53 -2.24 -19.36 5.33
CA THR A 53 -2.71 -18.73 6.56
C THR A 53 -1.77 -17.59 6.92
N LEU A 54 -2.31 -16.39 7.07
CA LEU A 54 -1.58 -15.26 7.67
C LEU A 54 -2.00 -15.13 9.14
N ASN A 55 -0.99 -15.17 10.01
CA ASN A 55 -1.16 -14.93 11.44
C ASN A 55 -0.70 -13.51 11.75
N ALA A 56 -1.61 -12.66 12.23
CA ALA A 56 -1.28 -11.33 12.73
C ALA A 56 -1.69 -11.24 14.20
N MET A 57 -0.70 -11.08 15.07
CA MET A 57 -0.94 -10.82 16.50
C MET A 57 -1.12 -9.33 16.72
N VAL A 58 -2.26 -8.94 17.25
CA VAL A 58 -2.59 -7.55 17.57
C VAL A 58 -2.50 -7.39 19.08
N GLN A 59 -1.53 -6.58 19.52
CA GLN A 59 -1.33 -6.32 20.94
C GLN A 59 -2.45 -5.42 21.49
N PRO A 60 -2.81 -5.54 22.78
CA PRO A 60 -3.92 -4.79 23.36
C PRO A 60 -3.85 -3.27 23.17
N GLY A 61 -2.65 -2.69 23.23
CA GLY A 61 -2.43 -1.25 23.03
C GLY A 61 -2.51 -0.79 21.57
N ASP A 62 -2.26 -1.69 20.61
CA ASP A 62 -2.44 -1.41 19.18
C ASP A 62 -3.93 -1.56 18.80
N TRP A 63 -4.61 -2.54 19.40
CA TRP A 63 -6.04 -2.74 19.24
C TRP A 63 -6.88 -1.56 19.73
N PHE A 64 -6.53 -1.00 20.89
CA PHE A 64 -7.23 0.17 21.44
C PHE A 64 -7.07 1.40 20.55
N ARG A 65 -5.87 1.62 20.00
CA ARG A 65 -5.59 2.69 19.02
C ARG A 65 -6.35 2.50 17.71
N GLU A 66 -6.48 1.27 17.23
CA GLU A 66 -7.26 0.98 16.03
C GLU A 66 -8.77 1.15 16.28
N LEU A 67 -9.29 0.81 17.46
CA LEU A 67 -10.68 1.08 17.86
C LEU A 67 -10.99 2.59 17.94
N GLU A 68 -10.07 3.41 18.46
CA GLU A 68 -10.22 4.88 18.44
C GLU A 68 -10.23 5.44 17.00
N ARG A 69 -9.53 4.78 16.07
CA ARG A 69 -9.53 5.14 14.63
C ARG A 69 -10.79 4.68 13.89
N VAL A 70 -11.55 3.70 14.40
CA VAL A 70 -12.76 3.18 13.75
C VAL A 70 -13.85 4.25 13.61
N ASP A 71 -13.90 5.24 14.51
CA ASP A 71 -14.76 6.43 14.34
C ASP A 71 -14.30 7.38 13.20
N ALA A 72 -13.15 7.11 12.56
CA ALA A 72 -12.54 7.91 11.50
C ALA A 72 -12.31 7.15 10.17
N ALA A 73 -13.09 6.09 9.89
CA ALA A 73 -12.99 5.27 8.68
C ALA A 73 -11.65 4.52 8.52
N SER A 74 -11.43 3.52 9.39
CA SER A 74 -10.27 2.62 9.32
C SER A 74 -10.41 1.59 8.19
N TYR A 75 -9.30 1.26 7.52
CA TYR A 75 -9.19 0.12 6.62
C TYR A 75 -7.90 -0.67 6.91
N VAL A 76 -7.93 -1.99 6.71
CA VAL A 76 -6.78 -2.87 6.88
C VAL A 76 -6.34 -3.38 5.50
N GLU A 77 -5.18 -2.91 5.03
CA GLU A 77 -4.60 -3.41 3.78
C GLU A 77 -3.78 -4.69 3.98
N LEU A 78 -4.20 -5.75 3.30
CA LEU A 78 -3.54 -7.05 3.26
C LEU A 78 -2.86 -7.26 1.90
N LEU A 79 -1.53 -7.19 1.88
CA LEU A 79 -0.72 -7.46 0.67
C LEU A 79 -0.34 -8.94 0.58
N VAL A 80 -1.04 -9.68 -0.28
CA VAL A 80 -0.71 -11.08 -0.63
C VAL A 80 0.00 -11.10 -1.99
N PRO A 81 1.33 -11.26 -2.03
CA PRO A 81 2.05 -11.40 -3.28
C PRO A 81 1.85 -12.81 -3.84
N VAL A 82 1.07 -12.92 -4.91
CA VAL A 82 1.05 -14.10 -5.78
C VAL A 82 1.52 -13.64 -7.16
N THR A 83 2.83 -13.63 -7.38
CA THR A 83 3.40 -13.23 -8.68
C THR A 83 4.74 -13.91 -8.93
N GLU A 84 4.98 -14.28 -10.19
CA GLU A 84 6.30 -14.70 -10.71
C GLU A 84 7.14 -13.49 -11.18
N ASP A 85 6.57 -12.28 -11.17
CA ASP A 85 7.26 -11.04 -11.57
C ASP A 85 8.15 -10.50 -10.43
N HIS A 86 9.46 -10.56 -10.66
CA HIS A 86 10.50 -10.08 -9.74
C HIS A 86 10.45 -8.58 -9.45
N ALA A 87 10.03 -7.74 -10.41
CA ALA A 87 9.91 -6.29 -10.20
C ALA A 87 8.81 -6.02 -9.17
N ARG A 88 7.65 -6.63 -9.40
CA ARG A 88 6.50 -6.54 -8.49
C ARG A 88 6.78 -7.15 -7.11
N ALA A 89 7.47 -8.28 -7.03
CA ALA A 89 7.91 -8.84 -5.75
C ALA A 89 8.84 -7.87 -4.99
N THR A 90 9.71 -7.17 -5.71
CA THR A 90 10.61 -6.16 -5.13
C THR A 90 9.83 -4.94 -4.62
N ALA A 91 8.86 -4.43 -5.37
CA ALA A 91 8.01 -3.32 -4.94
C ALA A 91 7.20 -3.66 -3.68
N VAL A 92 6.62 -4.86 -3.61
CA VAL A 92 5.90 -5.33 -2.41
C VAL A 92 6.83 -5.47 -1.20
N ARG A 93 8.04 -6.01 -1.39
CA ARG A 93 9.05 -6.09 -0.33
C ARG A 93 9.38 -4.70 0.22
N ARG A 94 9.64 -3.73 -0.65
CA ARG A 94 9.95 -2.34 -0.27
C ARG A 94 8.86 -1.68 0.57
N ILE A 95 7.58 -1.93 0.25
CA ILE A 95 6.44 -1.45 1.04
C ILE A 95 6.39 -2.14 2.41
N ARG A 96 6.68 -3.45 2.48
CA ARG A 96 6.77 -4.15 3.79
C ARG A 96 7.91 -3.61 4.64
N ASP A 97 9.08 -3.38 4.05
CA ASP A 97 10.24 -2.81 4.75
C ASP A 97 9.91 -1.40 5.27
N ALA A 98 9.25 -0.58 4.46
CA ALA A 98 8.77 0.75 4.86
C ALA A 98 7.84 0.68 6.09
N ARG A 99 6.87 -0.25 6.09
CA ARG A 99 5.98 -0.46 7.26
C ARG A 99 6.76 -0.92 8.50
N GLY A 100 7.79 -1.74 8.34
CA GLY A 100 8.69 -2.13 9.42
C GLY A 100 9.41 -0.93 10.02
N MET A 101 10.04 -0.12 9.18
CA MET A 101 10.74 1.11 9.58
C MET A 101 9.81 2.10 10.28
N LEU A 102 8.58 2.25 9.80
CA LEU A 102 7.57 3.13 10.42
C LEU A 102 7.19 2.66 11.82
N ARG A 103 7.12 1.35 12.08
CA ARG A 103 6.90 0.80 13.43
C ARG A 103 8.07 1.11 14.37
N GLU A 104 9.28 1.17 13.82
CA GLU A 104 10.50 1.55 14.55
C GLU A 104 10.67 3.08 14.70
N GLY A 105 9.71 3.89 14.24
CA GLY A 105 9.78 5.35 14.29
C GLY A 105 10.72 5.99 13.26
N LYS A 106 11.18 5.22 12.27
CA LYS A 106 12.08 5.67 11.20
C LYS A 106 11.28 6.23 10.02
N ASN A 107 10.68 7.41 10.20
CA ASN A 107 9.74 8.00 9.23
C ASN A 107 10.39 8.23 7.84
N GLU A 108 11.48 8.98 7.78
CA GLU A 108 12.17 9.28 6.51
C GLU A 108 12.70 8.02 5.82
N PRO A 109 13.45 7.10 6.48
CA PRO A 109 13.84 5.84 5.87
C PRO A 109 12.65 5.02 5.34
N ALA A 110 11.52 5.03 6.04
CA ALA A 110 10.31 4.36 5.58
C ALA A 110 9.79 4.96 4.27
N ILE A 111 9.73 6.31 4.17
CA ILE A 111 9.34 7.01 2.95
C ILE A 111 10.31 6.70 1.81
N VAL A 112 11.62 6.71 2.05
CA VAL A 112 12.63 6.36 1.04
C VAL A 112 12.43 4.94 0.51
N SER A 113 12.19 3.97 1.39
CA SER A 113 11.92 2.59 0.98
C SER A 113 10.66 2.50 0.12
N ALA A 114 9.57 3.14 0.53
CA ALA A 114 8.32 3.17 -0.23
C ALA A 114 8.50 3.86 -1.59
N ARG A 115 9.19 5.01 -1.65
CA ARG A 115 9.44 5.75 -2.90
C ARG A 115 10.13 4.88 -3.95
N ALA A 116 11.08 4.06 -3.54
CA ALA A 116 11.75 3.12 -4.44
C ALA A 116 10.83 2.02 -4.99
N ALA A 117 9.69 1.74 -4.34
CA ALA A 117 8.63 0.92 -4.93
C ALA A 117 7.88 1.69 -6.03
N LEU A 118 7.51 2.95 -5.75
CA LEU A 118 6.80 3.81 -6.71
C LEU A 118 7.65 4.16 -7.95
N GLU A 119 8.97 4.21 -7.79
CA GLU A 119 9.91 4.47 -8.89
C GLU A 119 9.71 3.52 -10.07
N GLN A 120 9.41 2.24 -9.80
CA GLN A 120 9.16 1.26 -10.84
C GLN A 120 7.92 1.61 -11.67
N VAL A 121 6.84 2.04 -11.00
CA VAL A 121 5.59 2.48 -11.63
C VAL A 121 5.82 3.75 -12.46
N LYS A 122 6.44 4.78 -11.85
CA LYS A 122 6.75 6.05 -12.50
C LYS A 122 7.56 5.85 -13.78
N ASN A 123 8.43 4.85 -13.79
CA ASN A 123 9.32 4.60 -14.91
C ASN A 123 8.74 3.74 -16.04
N THR A 124 7.52 3.22 -15.89
CA THR A 124 6.83 2.48 -16.97
C THR A 124 6.59 3.37 -18.20
N PRO A 125 6.62 2.82 -19.43
CA PRO A 125 6.37 3.60 -20.65
C PRO A 125 5.01 4.29 -20.65
N GLU A 126 3.98 3.62 -20.13
CA GLU A 126 2.62 4.14 -20.06
C GLU A 126 2.53 5.38 -19.14
N VAL A 127 3.00 5.28 -17.89
CA VAL A 127 2.96 6.40 -16.94
C VAL A 127 3.79 7.57 -17.46
N LYS A 128 4.95 7.32 -18.07
CA LYS A 128 5.78 8.36 -18.70
C LYS A 128 5.07 9.08 -19.84
N ALA A 129 4.38 8.35 -20.71
CA ALA A 129 3.64 8.93 -21.82
C ALA A 129 2.46 9.78 -21.32
N LEU A 130 1.69 9.25 -20.38
CA LEU A 130 0.54 9.93 -19.78
C LEU A 130 0.95 11.17 -19.00
N SER A 131 2.00 11.08 -18.15
CA SER A 131 2.46 12.23 -17.37
C SER A 131 3.02 13.34 -18.27
N LYS A 132 3.72 12.99 -19.36
CA LYS A 132 4.18 13.96 -20.35
C LYS A 132 3.00 14.67 -21.04
N SER A 133 1.97 13.92 -21.45
CA SER A 133 0.75 14.49 -22.03
C SER A 133 0.02 15.42 -21.04
N ALA A 134 -0.12 14.96 -19.78
CA ALA A 134 -0.82 15.68 -18.73
C ALA A 134 -0.16 17.02 -18.35
N LYS A 135 1.18 17.11 -18.41
CA LYS A 135 1.95 18.34 -18.12
C LYS A 135 1.66 19.47 -19.12
N ALA A 136 1.22 19.15 -20.34
CA ALA A 136 0.83 20.15 -21.34
C ALA A 136 -0.61 20.66 -21.20
N LYS A 137 -1.40 20.11 -20.26
CA LYS A 137 -2.82 20.40 -20.08
C LYS A 137 -3.11 21.03 -18.72
N ASN A 138 -4.13 21.87 -18.66
CA ASN A 138 -4.68 22.32 -17.38
C ASN A 138 -5.25 21.13 -16.62
N SER A 139 -5.28 21.21 -15.28
CA SER A 139 -5.76 20.14 -14.42
C SER A 139 -7.18 19.65 -14.77
N ARG A 140 -8.06 20.56 -15.22
CA ARG A 140 -9.45 20.25 -15.61
C ARG A 140 -9.55 19.51 -16.94
N ASP A 141 -8.60 19.71 -17.84
CA ASP A 141 -8.62 19.17 -19.21
C ASP A 141 -7.93 17.81 -19.33
N ARG A 142 -7.38 17.30 -18.21
CA ARG A 142 -6.73 15.99 -18.15
C ARG A 142 -7.77 14.87 -18.12
N THR A 143 -7.51 13.81 -18.88
CA THR A 143 -8.25 12.54 -18.78
C THR A 143 -8.04 11.91 -17.40
N GLN A 144 -8.86 10.90 -17.08
CA GLN A 144 -8.72 10.19 -15.81
C GLN A 144 -7.34 9.54 -15.65
N ASP A 145 -6.81 8.91 -16.69
CA ASP A 145 -5.49 8.26 -16.63
C ASP A 145 -4.34 9.27 -16.56
N GLU A 146 -4.48 10.41 -17.24
CA GLU A 146 -3.55 11.53 -17.10
C GLU A 146 -3.52 12.08 -15.68
N ARG A 147 -4.67 12.16 -15.00
CA ARG A 147 -4.74 12.58 -13.60
C ARG A 147 -4.05 11.56 -12.69
N TRP A 148 -4.28 10.27 -12.89
CA TRP A 148 -3.58 9.24 -12.12
C TRP A 148 -2.06 9.27 -12.34
N ALA A 149 -1.60 9.47 -13.57
CA ALA A 149 -0.18 9.63 -13.87
C ALA A 149 0.42 10.86 -13.18
N MET A 150 -0.34 11.95 -13.05
CA MET A 150 0.09 13.12 -12.26
C MET A 150 0.12 12.81 -10.76
N VAL A 151 -0.83 12.05 -10.21
CA VAL A 151 -0.77 11.60 -8.80
C VAL A 151 0.50 10.78 -8.55
N VAL A 152 0.93 9.93 -9.48
CA VAL A 152 2.21 9.22 -9.37
C VAL A 152 3.39 10.20 -9.32
N GLU A 153 3.44 11.19 -10.21
CA GLU A 153 4.52 12.19 -10.22
C GLU A 153 4.52 13.02 -8.92
N ASP A 154 3.35 13.46 -8.47
CA ASP A 154 3.21 14.32 -7.29
C ASP A 154 3.57 13.56 -6.00
N VAL A 155 3.09 12.32 -5.83
CA VAL A 155 3.44 11.47 -4.67
C VAL A 155 4.93 11.11 -4.69
N TYR A 156 5.50 10.82 -5.87
CA TYR A 156 6.94 10.53 -5.99
C TYR A 156 7.79 11.77 -5.65
N SER A 157 7.35 12.96 -6.07
CA SER A 157 8.03 14.22 -5.80
C SER A 157 7.91 14.61 -4.32
N LEU A 158 6.72 14.42 -3.72
CA LEU A 158 6.50 14.63 -2.30
C LEU A 158 7.40 13.72 -1.45
N ALA A 159 7.58 12.47 -1.85
CA ALA A 159 8.46 11.53 -1.15
C ALA A 159 9.96 11.79 -1.39
N CYS A 160 10.31 12.67 -2.34
CA CYS A 160 11.69 12.96 -2.71
C CYS A 160 12.45 13.66 -1.58
N GLY A 161 11.78 14.51 -0.79
CA GLY A 161 12.43 15.22 0.31
C GLY A 161 12.92 14.33 1.44
N ALA A 162 12.40 13.11 1.58
CA ALA A 162 12.94 12.14 2.54
C ALA A 162 14.29 11.54 2.12
N ALA A 163 14.71 11.71 0.86
CA ALA A 163 15.92 11.13 0.28
C ALA A 163 16.96 12.19 -0.14
N HIS A 164 16.57 13.45 -0.23
CA HIS A 164 17.37 14.53 -0.80
C HIS A 164 17.39 15.72 0.15
N ASP A 165 18.56 16.36 0.22
CA ASP A 165 18.83 17.55 1.04
C ASP A 165 19.32 18.67 0.11
N ASP A 166 18.48 19.03 -0.86
CA ASP A 166 18.74 20.13 -1.79
C ASP A 166 17.99 21.41 -1.35
N GLU A 167 18.25 22.54 -2.02
CA GLU A 167 17.67 23.85 -1.66
C GLU A 167 16.14 23.85 -1.51
N THR A 168 15.44 22.90 -2.15
CA THR A 168 13.97 22.80 -2.08
C THR A 168 13.51 21.85 -0.96
N THR A 169 14.27 20.81 -0.64
CA THR A 169 13.86 19.75 0.27
C THR A 169 14.52 19.77 1.64
N GLU A 170 15.57 20.57 1.86
CA GLU A 170 16.32 20.67 3.14
C GLU A 170 15.43 21.02 4.35
N SER A 171 14.31 21.69 4.12
CA SER A 171 13.38 22.12 5.17
C SER A 171 12.24 21.13 5.43
N PHE A 172 12.19 20.02 4.69
CA PHE A 172 11.09 19.06 4.81
C PHE A 172 11.27 18.22 6.05
N VAL A 173 10.28 18.23 6.94
CA VAL A 173 10.23 17.40 8.14
C VAL A 173 8.99 16.52 8.06
N TYR A 174 9.18 15.21 8.07
CA TYR A 174 8.07 14.26 7.97
C TYR A 174 7.66 13.76 9.35
N SER A 175 6.43 14.10 9.76
CA SER A 175 5.82 13.46 10.91
C SER A 175 5.53 11.98 10.64
N ARG A 176 5.20 11.23 11.70
CA ARG A 176 4.74 9.85 11.55
C ARG A 176 3.48 9.77 10.67
N GLN A 177 2.57 10.73 10.82
CA GLN A 177 1.34 10.77 10.06
C GLN A 177 1.61 11.03 8.57
N ASP A 178 2.55 11.92 8.25
CA ASP A 178 2.95 12.18 6.86
C ASP A 178 3.53 10.91 6.22
N ALA A 179 4.41 10.20 6.96
CA ALA A 179 4.98 8.95 6.50
C ALA A 179 3.90 7.86 6.30
N GLU A 180 2.93 7.73 7.21
CA GLU A 180 1.79 6.81 7.08
C GLU A 180 1.00 7.10 5.79
N VAL A 181 0.63 8.36 5.55
CA VAL A 181 -0.15 8.78 4.37
C VAL A 181 0.63 8.55 3.07
N ILE A 182 1.91 8.91 3.03
CA ILE A 182 2.75 8.74 1.83
C ILE A 182 2.93 7.25 1.50
N ILE A 183 3.19 6.41 2.50
CA ILE A 183 3.37 4.96 2.29
C ILE A 183 2.09 4.32 1.77
N VAL A 184 0.94 4.69 2.33
CA VAL A 184 -0.39 4.23 1.86
C VAL A 184 -0.62 4.67 0.41
N ALA A 185 -0.41 5.95 0.10
CA ALA A 185 -0.63 6.47 -1.25
C ALA A 185 0.25 5.71 -2.27
N ILE A 186 1.52 5.48 -1.93
CA ILE A 186 2.43 4.68 -2.74
C ILE A 186 1.93 3.24 -2.92
N ALA A 187 1.49 2.58 -1.84
CA ALA A 187 0.98 1.22 -1.90
C ALA A 187 -0.25 1.11 -2.83
N GLY A 188 -1.18 2.05 -2.74
CA GLY A 188 -2.35 2.13 -3.62
C GLY A 188 -1.98 2.36 -5.09
N LEU A 189 -1.00 3.23 -5.37
CA LEU A 189 -0.52 3.47 -6.73
C LEU A 189 0.21 2.24 -7.29
N VAL A 190 1.07 1.59 -6.50
CA VAL A 190 1.72 0.33 -6.91
C VAL A 190 0.70 -0.77 -7.19
N ALA A 191 -0.37 -0.86 -6.38
CA ALA A 191 -1.45 -1.81 -6.63
C ALA A 191 -2.22 -1.49 -7.91
N ARG A 192 -2.50 -0.21 -8.19
CA ARG A 192 -3.20 0.24 -9.41
C ARG A 192 -2.43 -0.11 -10.69
N TYR A 193 -1.13 0.16 -10.72
CA TYR A 193 -0.32 0.01 -11.93
C TYR A 193 0.37 -1.36 -12.05
N GLY A 194 0.32 -2.19 -11.02
CA GLY A 194 0.88 -3.54 -10.99
C GLY A 194 -0.02 -4.63 -11.59
N ALA A 195 -0.84 -4.30 -12.60
CA ALA A 195 -1.72 -5.24 -13.32
C ALA A 195 -1.05 -5.86 -14.55
#